data_AF-A0A8C7WU51-F1
#
_entry.id   AF-A0A8C7WU51-F1
#
_cell.length_a   1.000
_cell.length_b   1.000
_cell.length_c   1.000
_cell.angle_alpha   90.00
_cell.angle_beta   90.00
_cell.angle_gamma   90.00
#
_symmetry.space_group_name_H-M   'P 1'
#
loop_
_entity.id
_entity.type
_entity.pdbx_description
1 polymer ?
#
loop_
_entity_poly.entity_id
_entity_poly.type
_entity_poly.pdbx_seq_one_letter_code
_entity_poly.pdbx_strand_id
1 'polypeptide(L)'
;MSQYSGKIVLYEGKCFTGRKLEICSECDNFQDRGFMNRVNSARVESGAFVCFDHPDFKGQQFILEHGEYPEFQRWNAHNDHMGSCRPIRMVGVRGGHLLQQRQTPKNPAPCVHSEPRYYTITRTHLCMHT
;
A
#
# COMPACT_ATOMS: atom_id res chain seq x y z
N MET A 1 0.40 -9.99 29.80
CA MET A 1 -0.48 -9.38 28.78
C MET A 1 0.38 -9.03 27.58
N SER A 2 0.40 -9.86 26.54
CA SER A 2 1.21 -9.60 25.34
C SER A 2 0.50 -8.56 24.48
N GLN A 3 0.73 -7.28 24.77
CA GLN A 3 0.42 -6.20 23.85
C GLN A 3 1.40 -6.30 22.68
N TYR A 4 0.98 -6.94 21.59
CA TYR A 4 1.68 -6.75 20.32
C TYR A 4 1.45 -5.28 19.92
N SER A 5 2.39 -4.41 20.29
CA SER A 5 2.43 -3.03 19.81
C SER A 5 2.86 -3.06 18.35
N GLY A 6 1.88 -2.96 17.45
CA GLY A 6 2.16 -2.72 16.04
C GLY A 6 2.66 -1.30 15.84
N LYS A 7 3.54 -1.10 14.87
CA LYS A 7 3.98 0.22 14.42
C LYS A 7 4.03 0.27 12.90
N ILE A 8 3.34 1.25 12.34
CA ILE A 8 3.35 1.57 10.90
C ILE A 8 3.71 3.03 10.71
N VAL A 9 4.50 3.30 9.66
CA VAL A 9 4.87 4.64 9.22
C VAL A 9 4.38 4.82 7.79
N LEU A 10 3.53 5.81 7.58
CA LEU A 10 2.96 6.18 6.28
C LEU A 10 3.68 7.41 5.74
N TYR A 11 3.88 7.49 4.43
CA TYR A 11 4.62 8.58 3.79
C TYR A 11 3.83 9.17 2.62
N GLU A 12 3.83 10.50 2.49
CA GLU A 12 3.17 11.20 1.38
C GLU A 12 3.88 10.95 0.04
N GLY A 13 5.19 10.73 0.05
CA GLY A 13 5.99 10.45 -1.15
C GLY A 13 6.25 8.96 -1.37
N LYS A 14 6.74 8.61 -2.56
CA LYS A 14 7.27 7.26 -2.87
C LYS A 14 8.62 7.05 -2.21
N CYS A 15 9.04 5.79 -2.06
CA CYS A 15 10.35 5.43 -1.50
C CYS A 15 10.66 6.09 -0.16
N PHE A 16 9.64 6.24 0.71
CA PHE A 16 9.77 6.73 2.09
C PHE A 16 10.20 8.21 2.19
N THR A 17 9.72 9.03 1.26
CA THR A 17 10.04 10.47 1.17
C THR A 17 8.86 11.36 1.57
N GLY A 18 9.13 12.64 1.83
CA GLY A 18 8.09 13.63 2.16
C GLY A 18 7.64 13.59 3.61
N ARG A 19 6.45 14.14 3.89
CA ARG A 19 5.84 14.09 5.23
C ARG A 19 5.52 12.64 5.59
N LYS A 20 5.69 12.30 6.87
CA LYS A 20 5.35 10.98 7.41
C LYS A 20 4.33 11.07 8.55
N LEU A 21 3.57 9.99 8.73
CA LEU A 21 2.66 9.77 9.85
C LEU A 21 3.01 8.44 10.52
N GLU A 22 3.36 8.47 11.80
CA GLU A 22 3.65 7.28 12.59
C GLU A 22 2.40 6.88 13.40
N ILE A 23 2.03 5.60 13.34
CA ILE A 23 0.82 5.07 13.97
C ILE A 23 1.18 3.78 14.73
N CYS A 24 0.91 3.78 16.03
CA CYS A 24 1.13 2.63 16.91
C CYS A 24 -0.18 2.02 17.45
N SER A 25 -1.32 2.61 17.11
CA SER A 25 -2.67 2.26 17.60
C SER A 25 -3.69 2.39 16.48
N GLU A 26 -4.97 2.20 16.80
CA GLU A 26 -6.05 2.53 15.87
C GLU A 26 -6.01 4.04 15.56
N CYS A 27 -6.23 4.40 14.29
CA CYS A 27 -6.33 5.77 13.78
C CYS A 27 -7.50 5.80 12.79
N ASP A 28 -8.62 6.37 13.21
CA ASP A 28 -9.88 6.48 12.48
C ASP A 28 -9.87 7.61 11.45
N ASN A 29 -9.02 8.63 11.60
CA ASN A 29 -8.87 9.70 10.62
C ASN A 29 -7.44 10.26 10.59
N PHE A 30 -6.77 10.18 9.44
CA PHE A 30 -5.41 10.72 9.29
C PHE A 30 -5.37 12.25 9.26
N GLN A 31 -6.45 12.91 8.85
CA GLN A 31 -6.50 14.38 8.80
C GLN A 31 -6.46 14.99 10.21
N ASP A 32 -7.01 14.31 11.21
CA ASP A 32 -6.95 14.74 12.62
C ASP A 32 -5.50 14.70 13.16
N ARG A 33 -4.62 13.96 12.48
CA ARG A 33 -3.17 13.94 12.72
C ARG A 33 -2.40 14.90 11.79
N GLY A 34 -3.08 15.73 11.02
CA GLY A 34 -2.48 16.68 10.07
C GLY A 34 -1.92 16.04 8.80
N PHE A 35 -2.39 14.85 8.42
CA PHE A 35 -1.90 14.10 7.26
C PHE A 35 -2.98 14.00 6.16
N MET A 36 -2.66 14.39 4.92
CA MET A 36 -3.66 14.68 3.87
C MET A 36 -4.23 13.45 3.14
N ASN A 37 -4.51 12.35 3.86
CA ASN A 37 -5.01 11.08 3.32
C ASN A 37 -4.25 10.54 2.09
N ARG A 38 -3.01 11.01 1.88
CA ARG A 38 -2.20 10.70 0.71
C ARG A 38 -1.02 9.85 1.15
N VAL A 39 -1.06 8.56 0.81
CA VAL A 39 -0.06 7.58 1.20
C VAL A 39 0.51 6.95 -0.06
N ASN A 40 1.73 7.36 -0.41
CA ASN A 40 2.44 6.80 -1.56
C ASN A 40 3.42 5.71 -1.16
N SER A 41 3.90 5.67 0.08
CA SER A 41 4.72 4.55 0.58
C SER A 41 4.48 4.31 2.07
N ALA A 42 4.78 3.10 2.53
CA ALA A 42 4.53 2.69 3.91
C ALA A 42 5.61 1.72 4.43
N ARG A 43 5.87 1.75 5.74
CA ARG A 43 6.72 0.80 6.44
C ARG A 43 6.00 0.25 7.65
N VAL A 44 5.86 -1.07 7.73
CA VAL A 44 5.36 -1.72 8.94
C VAL A 44 6.57 -2.24 9.70
N GLU A 45 6.93 -1.53 10.77
CA GLU A 45 8.07 -1.87 11.63
C GLU A 45 7.75 -3.03 12.59
N SER A 46 6.49 -3.18 12.98
CA SER A 46 6.04 -4.30 13.82
C SER A 46 4.55 -4.58 13.67
N GLY A 47 4.17 -5.84 13.83
CA GLY A 47 2.79 -6.30 13.73
C GLY A 47 2.28 -6.32 12.28
N ALA A 48 0.96 -6.22 12.15
CA ALA A 48 0.26 -6.06 10.88
C ALA A 48 -0.88 -5.07 11.06
N PHE A 49 -1.25 -4.38 10.00
CA PHE A 49 -2.29 -3.36 9.99
C PHE A 49 -3.31 -3.66 8.90
N VAL A 50 -4.57 -3.37 9.19
CA VAL A 50 -5.58 -3.17 8.16
C VAL A 50 -5.77 -1.67 7.97
N CYS A 51 -5.57 -1.22 6.74
CA CYS A 51 -5.72 0.16 6.30
C CYS A 51 -6.96 0.28 5.41
N PHE A 52 -7.53 1.47 5.36
CA PHE A 52 -8.76 1.78 4.64
C PHE A 52 -8.59 3.05 3.82
N ASP A 53 -9.25 3.11 2.66
CA ASP A 53 -9.24 4.29 1.80
C ASP A 53 -9.98 5.49 2.41
N HIS A 54 -11.02 5.28 3.23
CA HIS A 54 -11.77 6.34 3.90
C HIS A 54 -11.49 6.42 5.41
N PRO A 55 -11.81 7.56 6.06
CA PRO A 55 -11.91 7.65 7.51
C PRO A 55 -12.96 6.67 8.09
N ASP A 56 -12.94 6.51 9.41
CA ASP A 56 -13.83 5.64 10.20
C ASP A 56 -13.79 4.15 9.81
N PHE A 57 -12.67 3.66 9.27
CA PHE A 57 -12.50 2.26 8.83
C PHE A 57 -13.47 1.84 7.72
N LYS A 58 -13.76 2.74 6.77
CA LYS A 58 -14.70 2.52 5.67
C LYS A 58 -14.00 2.34 4.32
N GLY A 59 -14.71 1.71 3.38
CA GLY A 59 -14.32 1.54 1.99
C GLY A 59 -13.32 0.39 1.74
N GLN A 60 -12.43 0.55 0.74
CA GLN A 60 -11.50 -0.50 0.33
C GLN A 60 -10.47 -0.79 1.43
N GLN A 61 -10.23 -2.09 1.68
CA GLN A 61 -9.33 -2.56 2.74
C GLN A 61 -8.01 -3.07 2.17
N PHE A 62 -6.93 -2.79 2.88
CA PHE A 62 -5.57 -3.23 2.55
C PHE A 62 -4.92 -3.81 3.82
N ILE A 63 -4.38 -5.02 3.73
CA ILE A 63 -3.60 -5.62 4.82
C ILE A 63 -2.13 -5.38 4.52
N LEU A 64 -1.45 -4.69 5.42
CA LEU A 64 -0.02 -4.46 5.39
C LEU A 64 0.61 -5.25 6.54
N GLU A 65 1.42 -6.23 6.19
CA GLU A 65 2.22 -7.02 7.13
C GLU A 65 3.57 -6.35 7.34
N HIS A 66 4.35 -6.85 8.30
CA HIS A 66 5.72 -6.39 8.53
C HIS A 66 6.54 -6.35 7.22
N GLY A 67 7.11 -5.18 6.91
CA GLY A 67 7.89 -4.97 5.70
C GLY A 67 7.85 -3.54 5.17
N GLU A 68 8.49 -3.36 4.02
CA GLU A 68 8.63 -2.09 3.33
C GLU A 68 7.83 -2.06 2.02
N TYR A 69 7.07 -0.98 1.82
CA TYR A 69 6.20 -0.78 0.68
C TYR A 69 6.53 0.56 0.00
N PRO A 70 7.45 0.58 -0.98
CA PRO A 70 7.95 1.82 -1.59
C PRO A 70 6.94 2.55 -2.49
N GLU A 71 5.84 1.90 -2.88
CA GLU A 71 4.75 2.48 -3.68
C GLU A 71 3.40 1.83 -3.33
N PHE A 72 2.27 2.52 -3.58
CA PHE A 72 0.94 2.05 -3.16
C PHE A 72 0.44 0.79 -3.85
N GLN A 73 0.94 0.50 -5.05
CA GLN A 73 0.64 -0.73 -5.78
C GLN A 73 1.16 -1.97 -5.03
N ARG A 74 2.11 -1.81 -4.09
CA ARG A 74 2.68 -2.92 -3.31
C ARG A 74 1.70 -3.51 -2.29
N TRP A 75 0.67 -2.76 -1.90
CA TRP A 75 -0.46 -3.26 -1.10
C TRP A 75 -1.75 -3.38 -1.94
N ASN A 76 -1.61 -3.46 -3.26
CA ASN A 76 -2.71 -3.66 -4.21
C ASN A 76 -3.77 -2.54 -4.20
N ALA A 77 -3.36 -1.30 -3.89
CA ALA A 77 -4.20 -0.13 -4.05
C ALA A 77 -4.20 0.40 -5.49
N HIS A 78 -5.34 0.92 -5.92
CA HIS A 78 -5.51 1.55 -7.23
C HIS A 78 -5.08 3.03 -7.26
N ASN A 79 -5.01 3.67 -6.09
CA ASN A 79 -4.62 5.06 -5.91
C ASN A 79 -3.81 5.21 -4.61
N ASP A 80 -3.35 6.44 -4.33
CA ASP A 80 -2.59 6.80 -3.14
C ASP A 80 -3.47 7.28 -1.97
N HIS A 81 -4.78 7.00 -1.99
CA HIS A 81 -5.69 7.48 -0.95
C HIS A 81 -5.82 6.47 0.19
N MET A 82 -5.61 6.94 1.42
CA MET A 82 -5.77 6.16 2.64
C MET A 82 -6.22 7.09 3.77
N GLY A 83 -7.30 6.76 4.48
CA GLY A 83 -7.92 7.65 5.45
C GLY A 83 -7.91 7.14 6.90
N SER A 84 -7.77 5.84 7.10
CA SER A 84 -7.73 5.23 8.44
C SER A 84 -6.99 3.90 8.46
N CYS A 85 -6.52 3.48 9.64
CA CYS A 85 -5.92 2.16 9.83
C CYS A 85 -5.99 1.69 11.28
N ARG A 86 -5.88 0.37 11.48
CA ARG A 86 -5.83 -0.23 12.81
C ARG A 86 -4.93 -1.47 12.85
N PRO A 87 -4.27 -1.74 13.99
CA PRO A 87 -3.51 -2.98 14.18
C PRO A 87 -4.41 -4.21 14.09
N ILE A 88 -3.91 -5.27 13.46
CA ILE A 88 -4.57 -6.58 13.46
C ILE A 88 -4.19 -7.29 14.76
N ARG A 89 -5.19 -7.52 15.62
CA ARG A 89 -5.01 -8.33 16.83
C ARG A 89 -4.88 -9.79 16.41
N MET A 90 -3.70 -10.38 16.56
CA MET A 90 -3.54 -11.84 16.47
C MET A 90 -4.23 -12.49 17.67
N VAL A 91 -5.51 -12.84 17.51
CA VAL A 91 -6.18 -13.74 18.45
C VAL A 91 -5.57 -15.11 18.21
N GLY A 92 -4.90 -15.67 19.21
CA GLY A 92 -4.28 -16.99 19.12
C GLY A 92 -5.30 -18.04 18.72
N VAL A 93 -5.33 -18.40 17.44
CA VAL A 93 -6.19 -19.46 16.93
C VAL A 93 -5.49 -20.78 17.26
N ARG A 94 -6.03 -21.57 18.20
CA ARG A 94 -5.66 -22.99 18.41
C ARG A 94 -6.10 -23.89 17.25
N GLY A 95 -6.02 -23.42 16.00
CA GLY A 95 -6.52 -24.15 14.84
C GLY A 95 -6.68 -23.28 13.61
N GLY A 96 -5.58 -23.04 12.89
CA GLY A 96 -5.56 -23.14 11.43
C GLY A 96 -6.55 -22.33 10.58
N HIS A 97 -7.03 -21.16 11.00
CA HIS A 97 -7.72 -20.26 10.08
C HIS A 97 -7.32 -18.81 10.35
N LEU A 98 -6.18 -18.42 9.76
CA LEU A 98 -5.95 -17.02 9.45
C LEU A 98 -7.14 -16.59 8.57
N LEU A 99 -7.85 -15.53 8.95
CA LEU A 99 -8.72 -14.81 8.01
C LEU A 99 -7.80 -14.20 6.95
N GLN A 100 -7.33 -15.03 6.02
CA GLN A 100 -6.76 -14.59 4.78
C GLN A 100 -7.96 -14.11 3.95
N GLN A 101 -8.42 -12.88 4.23
CA GLN A 101 -9.14 -12.14 3.21
C GLN A 101 -8.23 -12.19 1.99
N ARG A 102 -8.68 -12.89 0.94
CA ARG A 102 -7.92 -13.16 -0.29
C ARG A 102 -7.32 -11.85 -0.82
N GLN A 103 -6.07 -11.57 -0.49
CA GLN A 103 -5.26 -10.68 -1.29
C GLN A 103 -4.83 -11.50 -2.50
N THR A 104 -5.19 -11.02 -3.69
CA THR A 104 -4.70 -11.58 -4.94
C THR A 104 -3.17 -11.59 -4.95
N PRO A 105 -2.52 -12.61 -5.55
CA PRO A 105 -1.09 -12.83 -5.40
C PRO A 105 -0.22 -11.62 -5.76
N LYS A 106 0.83 -11.48 -4.95
CA LYS A 106 1.97 -10.57 -5.11
C LYS A 106 2.43 -10.57 -6.57
N ASN A 107 2.36 -9.41 -7.23
CA ASN A 107 2.83 -9.20 -8.60
C ASN A 107 4.21 -9.87 -8.79
N PRO A 108 4.36 -10.85 -9.71
CA PRO A 108 5.66 -11.41 -10.01
C PRO A 108 6.54 -10.30 -10.61
N ALA A 109 7.79 -10.26 -10.18
CA ALA A 109 8.75 -9.24 -10.59
C ALA A 109 8.74 -9.03 -12.12
N PRO A 110 8.83 -7.78 -12.63
CA PRO A 110 9.17 -7.59 -14.02
C PRO A 110 10.59 -8.13 -14.23
N CYS A 111 10.73 -9.13 -15.09
CA CYS A 111 12.02 -9.62 -15.57
C CYS A 111 12.79 -8.42 -16.13
N VAL A 112 13.86 -8.03 -15.43
CA VAL A 112 14.86 -7.08 -15.90
C VAL A 112 15.60 -7.73 -17.06
N HIS A 113 15.25 -7.35 -18.29
CA HIS A 113 16.23 -7.34 -19.38
C HIS A 113 16.04 -6.06 -20.20
N SER A 114 16.98 -5.14 -19.95
CA SER A 114 17.69 -4.29 -20.90
C SER A 114 16.88 -3.41 -21.88
N GLU A 115 16.96 -2.11 -21.56
CA GLU A 115 16.87 -0.89 -22.38
C GLU A 115 17.38 -0.98 -23.85
N PRO A 116 17.49 0.14 -24.59
CA PRO A 116 16.48 1.12 -25.00
C PRO A 116 16.59 1.35 -26.54
N ARG A 117 15.56 1.88 -27.22
CA ARG A 117 15.80 2.82 -28.33
C ARG A 117 14.63 3.78 -28.49
N TYR A 118 14.89 5.02 -28.10
CA TYR A 118 14.29 6.21 -28.69
C TYR A 118 14.29 6.09 -30.22
N TYR A 119 13.20 6.48 -30.89
CA TYR A 119 13.20 7.48 -31.96
C TYR A 119 11.74 7.80 -32.33
N THR A 120 11.28 8.96 -31.90
CA THR A 120 10.15 9.69 -32.48
C THR A 120 10.49 10.04 -33.92
N ILE A 121 9.62 9.72 -34.90
CA ILE A 121 9.52 10.44 -36.18
C ILE A 121 8.07 10.35 -36.64
N THR A 122 7.41 11.50 -36.64
CA THR A 122 6.20 11.83 -37.39
C THR A 122 6.42 11.67 -38.90
N ARG A 123 5.32 11.43 -39.63
CA ARG A 123 5.04 11.85 -41.03
C ARG A 123 5.05 10.73 -42.08
N THR A 124 3.86 10.52 -42.66
CA THR A 124 3.54 10.12 -44.05
C THR A 124 4.14 8.84 -44.64
N HIS A 125 3.28 7.85 -44.93
CA HIS A 125 2.98 7.27 -46.26
C HIS A 125 2.26 5.92 -46.02
N LEU A 126 0.96 5.81 -46.33
CA LEU A 126 0.43 5.28 -47.60
C LEU A 126 0.90 3.85 -47.91
N CYS A 127 0.03 2.87 -47.65
CA CYS A 127 -0.21 1.77 -48.58
C CYS A 127 -1.61 1.17 -48.32
N MET A 128 -2.57 1.61 -49.13
CA MET A 128 -3.76 0.83 -49.46
C MET A 128 -3.32 -0.24 -50.46
N HIS A 129 -3.70 -1.50 -50.24
CA HIS A 129 -3.71 -2.53 -51.28
C HIS A 129 -5.02 -3.32 -51.16
N THR A 130 -6.02 -2.89 -51.92
CA THR A 130 -6.87 -3.69 -52.83
C THR A 130 -7.42 -2.76 -53.89
#